data_AF-A0A5M6J0T3-F1
#
_entry.id   AF-A0A5M6J0T3-F1
#
_cell.length_a   1.000
_cell.length_b   1.000
_cell.length_c   1.000
_cell.angle_alpha   90.00
_cell.angle_beta   90.00
_cell.angle_gamma   90.00
#
_symmetry.space_group_name_H-M   'P 1'
#
loop_
_entity.id
_entity.type
_entity.pdbx_description
1 polymer ?
#
loop_
_entity_poly.entity_id
_entity_poly.type
_entity_poly.pdbx_seq_one_letter_code
_entity_poly.pdbx_strand_id
1 'polypeptide(L)'
;MLADGTLVRHTAVSLARAMAGFLLAVMVALPLAVLLSLAPRPRRLLEPLLEFLRQIPPLALIPLLVLWLGIGEAQKLGVVALTCFFPVFLGTLGGLAQVDRKLVEVGRVCGLAQSALVSRIILPAAMPSIVTGLRISLGFSWRALVGAELIAASEGLGYLIVDAQNMARTDVVLVGVVVIGLLGMLVDRLTRMALHRAMPWLPRDGGADA
;
A
#
# COMPACT_ATOMS: atom_id res chain seq x y z
N MET A 1 27.23 0.59 -14.52
CA MET A 1 25.92 0.54 -13.82
C MET A 1 25.35 -0.87 -13.68
N LEU A 2 25.07 -1.60 -14.77
CA LEU A 2 24.70 -3.03 -14.68
C LEU A 2 25.92 -3.92 -14.39
N ALA A 3 27.07 -3.65 -15.01
CA ALA A 3 28.31 -4.40 -14.82
C ALA A 3 28.96 -4.21 -13.43
N ASP A 4 28.77 -3.05 -12.79
CA ASP A 4 29.35 -2.74 -11.48
C ASP A 4 28.47 -3.18 -10.29
N GLY A 5 27.30 -3.78 -10.54
CA GLY A 5 26.35 -4.24 -9.50
C GLY A 5 25.63 -3.13 -8.72
N THR A 6 26.00 -1.85 -8.92
CA THR A 6 25.42 -0.70 -8.20
C THR A 6 23.92 -0.55 -8.44
N LEU A 7 23.45 -0.77 -9.67
CA LEU A 7 22.02 -0.67 -9.99
C LEU A 7 21.20 -1.76 -9.28
N VAL A 8 21.75 -2.97 -9.18
CA VAL A 8 21.09 -4.11 -8.50
C VAL A 8 20.96 -3.83 -7.01
N ARG A 9 22.03 -3.31 -6.37
CA ARG A 9 22.00 -2.93 -4.95
C ARG A 9 20.94 -1.85 -4.67
N HIS A 10 20.93 -0.76 -5.42
CA HIS A 10 19.94 0.31 -5.22
C HIS A 10 18.51 -0.18 -5.47
N THR A 11 18.30 -1.03 -6.48
CA THR A 11 17.01 -1.65 -6.74
C THR A 11 16.53 -2.53 -5.58
N ALA A 12 17.41 -3.39 -5.05
CA ALA A 12 17.08 -4.28 -3.95
C ALA A 12 16.72 -3.51 -2.67
N VAL A 13 17.49 -2.47 -2.37
CA VAL A 13 17.23 -1.58 -1.22
C VAL A 13 15.87 -0.89 -1.36
N SER A 14 15.57 -0.32 -2.54
CA SER A 14 14.27 0.31 -2.77
C SER A 14 13.13 -0.69 -2.65
N LEU A 15 13.25 -1.89 -3.22
CA LEU A 15 12.19 -2.90 -3.12
C LEU A 15 11.95 -3.36 -1.67
N ALA A 16 13.02 -3.55 -0.90
CA ALA A 16 12.93 -3.92 0.52
C ALA A 16 12.22 -2.84 1.36
N ARG A 17 12.57 -1.56 1.15
CA ARG A 17 11.92 -0.43 1.82
C ARG A 17 10.44 -0.33 1.47
N ALA A 18 10.10 -0.48 0.19
CA ALA A 18 8.71 -0.42 -0.28
C ALA A 18 7.86 -1.51 0.39
N MET A 19 8.40 -2.73 0.49
CA MET A 19 7.72 -3.85 1.14
C MET A 19 7.61 -3.66 2.65
N ALA A 20 8.67 -3.20 3.32
CA ALA A 20 8.65 -2.94 4.75
C ALA A 20 7.63 -1.87 5.14
N GLY A 21 7.60 -0.74 4.42
CA GLY A 21 6.63 0.33 4.66
C GLY A 21 5.18 -0.12 4.37
N PHE A 22 4.98 -0.93 3.33
CA PHE A 22 3.68 -1.54 3.04
C PHE A 22 3.22 -2.45 4.17
N LEU A 23 4.08 -3.35 4.65
CA LEU A 23 3.75 -4.27 5.75
C LEU A 23 3.40 -3.50 7.03
N LEU A 24 4.14 -2.44 7.36
CA LEU A 24 3.81 -1.57 8.48
C LEU A 24 2.41 -0.94 8.33
N ALA A 25 2.08 -0.46 7.13
CA ALA A 25 0.74 0.06 6.87
C ALA A 25 -0.35 -1.00 7.04
N VAL A 26 -0.14 -2.22 6.52
CA VAL A 26 -1.12 -3.32 6.65
C VAL A 26 -1.36 -3.68 8.10
N MET A 27 -0.28 -3.79 8.89
CA MET A 27 -0.33 -4.12 10.31
C MET A 27 -1.13 -3.12 11.15
N VAL A 28 -1.25 -1.87 10.70
CA VAL A 28 -1.99 -0.82 11.41
C VAL A 28 -3.39 -0.61 10.80
N ALA A 29 -3.47 -0.48 9.48
CA ALA A 29 -4.69 -0.17 8.75
C ALA A 29 -5.73 -1.28 8.86
N LEU A 30 -5.33 -2.54 8.77
CA LEU A 30 -6.25 -3.67 8.75
C LEU A 30 -6.93 -3.88 10.12
N PRO A 31 -6.21 -3.91 11.27
CA PRO A 31 -6.85 -3.98 12.58
C PRO A 31 -7.72 -2.76 12.87
N LEU A 32 -7.28 -1.56 12.48
CA LEU A 32 -8.05 -0.33 12.71
C LEU A 32 -9.36 -0.32 11.91
N ALA A 33 -9.33 -0.77 10.65
CA ALA A 33 -10.52 -0.88 9.81
C ALA A 33 -11.52 -1.89 10.39
N VAL A 34 -11.03 -3.05 10.85
CA VAL A 34 -11.86 -4.05 11.53
C VAL A 34 -12.47 -3.46 12.81
N LEU A 35 -11.69 -2.80 13.66
CA LEU A 35 -12.16 -2.20 14.90
C LEU A 35 -13.26 -1.14 14.66
N LEU A 36 -13.06 -0.24 13.69
CA LEU A 36 -14.03 0.79 13.34
C LEU A 36 -15.26 0.25 12.60
N SER A 37 -15.15 -0.92 11.95
CA SER A 37 -16.31 -1.60 11.36
C SER A 37 -17.27 -2.15 12.42
N LEU A 38 -16.73 -2.59 13.56
CA LEU A 38 -17.52 -3.21 14.65
C LEU A 38 -18.15 -2.16 15.57
N ALA A 39 -17.56 -0.96 15.66
CA ALA A 39 -17.97 0.10 16.57
C ALA A 39 -18.53 1.34 15.83
N PRO A 40 -19.86 1.48 15.66
CA PRO A 40 -20.47 2.56 14.88
C PRO A 40 -20.30 3.96 15.49
N ARG A 41 -20.11 4.07 16.81
CA ARG A 41 -19.90 5.36 17.50
C ARG A 41 -18.53 6.00 17.19
N PRO A 42 -17.39 5.34 17.45
CA PRO A 42 -16.08 5.93 17.13
C PRO A 42 -15.91 6.16 15.62
N ARG A 43 -16.51 5.32 14.77
CA ARG A 43 -16.53 5.54 13.32
C ARG A 43 -17.09 6.91 12.94
N ARG A 44 -18.28 7.26 13.43
CA ARG A 44 -18.93 8.56 13.11
C ARG A 44 -18.12 9.76 13.60
N LEU A 45 -17.42 9.62 14.73
CA LEU A 45 -16.60 10.69 15.29
C LEU A 45 -15.28 10.87 14.51
N LEU A 46 -14.67 9.77 14.08
CA LEU A 46 -13.40 9.79 13.36
C LEU A 46 -13.54 10.00 11.85
N GLU A 47 -14.72 9.78 11.27
CA GLU A 47 -14.98 9.89 9.83
C GLU A 47 -14.55 11.24 9.24
N PRO A 48 -14.91 12.42 9.81
CA PRO A 48 -14.43 13.71 9.30
C PRO A 48 -12.91 13.86 9.37
N LEU A 49 -12.30 13.37 10.45
CA LEU A 49 -10.84 13.42 10.64
C LEU A 49 -10.12 12.53 9.64
N LEU A 50 -10.61 11.32 9.40
CA LEU A 50 -10.07 10.39 8.41
C LEU A 50 -10.22 10.95 6.99
N GLU A 51 -11.36 11.56 6.68
CA GLU A 51 -11.59 12.23 5.40
C GLU A 51 -10.60 13.38 5.18
N PHE A 52 -10.38 14.19 6.22
CA PHE A 52 -9.39 15.28 6.20
C PHE A 52 -7.96 14.75 6.00
N LEU A 53 -7.53 13.79 6.81
CA LEU A 53 -6.19 13.21 6.72
C LEU A 53 -5.94 12.55 5.36
N ARG A 54 -6.97 11.98 4.72
CA ARG A 54 -6.90 11.39 3.38
C ARG A 54 -6.60 12.42 2.29
N GLN A 55 -7.04 13.67 2.45
CA GLN A 55 -6.81 14.73 1.47
C GLN A 55 -5.36 15.23 1.49
N ILE A 56 -4.62 14.98 2.58
CA ILE A 56 -3.24 15.44 2.72
C ILE A 56 -2.33 14.48 1.94
N PRO A 57 -1.60 14.96 0.91
CA PRO A 57 -0.64 14.12 0.20
C PRO A 57 0.46 13.66 1.16
N PRO A 58 0.77 12.35 1.26
CA PRO A 58 1.84 11.85 2.14
C PRO A 58 3.20 12.48 1.86
N LEU A 59 3.46 12.85 0.60
CA LEU A 59 4.68 13.57 0.20
C LEU A 59 4.78 14.96 0.84
N ALA A 60 3.66 15.65 1.06
CA ALA A 60 3.65 16.96 1.72
C ALA A 60 4.04 16.88 3.21
N LEU A 61 3.98 15.68 3.80
CA LEU A 61 4.37 15.44 5.19
C LEU A 61 5.86 15.12 5.34
N ILE A 62 6.63 15.05 4.25
CA ILE A 62 8.07 14.75 4.32
C ILE A 62 8.83 15.68 5.27
N PRO A 63 8.66 17.03 5.24
CA PRO A 63 9.37 17.91 6.18
C PRO A 63 9.05 17.59 7.65
N LEU A 64 7.79 17.28 7.95
CA LEU A 64 7.37 16.89 9.29
C LEU A 64 7.97 15.54 9.70
N LEU A 65 7.98 14.57 8.79
CA LEU A 65 8.59 13.25 9.04
C LEU A 65 10.10 13.36 9.24
N VAL A 66 10.78 14.24 8.49
CA VAL A 66 12.19 14.54 8.71
C VAL A 66 12.41 15.15 10.10
N LEU A 67 11.54 16.08 10.51
CA LEU A 67 11.65 16.72 11.83
C LEU A 67 11.43 15.71 12.98
N TRP A 68 10.48 14.79 12.85
CA TRP A 68 10.13 13.84 13.90
C TRP A 68 10.98 12.57 13.92
N LEU A 69 11.27 12.01 12.74
CA LEU A 69 11.95 10.72 12.59
C LEU A 69 13.42 10.87 12.19
N GLY A 70 13.86 12.09 11.87
CA GLY A 70 15.17 12.36 11.30
C GLY A 70 15.26 12.00 9.81
N ILE A 71 16.39 12.35 9.20
CA ILE A 71 16.73 11.90 7.85
C ILE A 71 17.24 10.46 7.94
N GLY A 72 16.63 9.53 7.18
CA GLY A 72 17.06 8.15 7.16
C GLY A 72 15.98 7.17 6.72
N GLU A 73 16.09 5.92 7.17
CA GLU A 73 15.15 4.84 6.81
C GLU A 73 13.75 5.07 7.40
N ALA A 74 13.67 5.53 8.65
CA ALA A 74 12.39 5.71 9.34
C ALA A 74 11.48 6.70 8.60
N GLN A 75 12.03 7.82 8.09
CA GLN A 75 11.27 8.79 7.32
C GLN A 75 10.74 8.19 6.01
N LYS A 76 11.57 7.47 5.24
CA LYS A 76 11.15 6.82 3.99
C LYS A 76 10.04 5.80 4.23
N LEU A 77 10.20 4.96 5.25
CA LEU A 77 9.18 3.98 5.67
C LEU A 77 7.89 4.67 6.12
N GLY A 78 8.00 5.80 6.82
CA GLY A 78 6.86 6.62 7.23
C GLY A 78 6.05 7.15 6.04
N VAL A 79 6.71 7.68 5.01
CA VAL A 79 6.04 8.14 3.78
C VAL A 79 5.29 6.99 3.12
N VAL A 80 5.97 5.86 2.91
CA VAL A 80 5.36 4.66 2.30
C VAL A 80 4.19 4.16 3.12
N ALA A 81 4.33 4.11 4.45
CA ALA A 81 3.30 3.64 5.35
C ALA A 81 2.04 4.53 5.26
N LEU A 82 2.21 5.85 5.29
CA LEU A 82 1.10 6.81 5.15
C LEU A 82 0.42 6.71 3.79
N THR A 83 1.19 6.52 2.71
CA THR A 83 0.62 6.28 1.38
C THR A 83 -0.20 5.00 1.32
N CYS A 84 0.30 3.92 1.91
CA CYS A 84 -0.35 2.61 1.86
C CYS A 84 -1.52 2.47 2.83
N PHE A 85 -1.57 3.29 3.88
CA PHE A 85 -2.56 3.18 4.94
C PHE A 85 -3.99 3.30 4.42
N PHE A 86 -4.31 4.39 3.70
CA PHE A 86 -5.70 4.67 3.30
C PHE A 86 -6.30 3.65 2.32
N PRO A 87 -5.61 3.20 1.25
CA PRO A 87 -6.22 2.21 0.37
C PRO A 87 -6.41 0.84 1.04
N VAL A 88 -5.52 0.42 1.96
CA VAL A 88 -5.73 -0.80 2.77
C VAL A 88 -6.91 -0.62 3.73
N PHE A 89 -6.93 0.51 4.44
CA PHE A 89 -7.97 0.83 5.41
C PHE A 89 -9.35 0.88 4.76
N LEU A 90 -9.49 1.64 3.67
CA LEU A 90 -10.75 1.81 2.95
C LEU A 90 -11.18 0.54 2.21
N GLY A 91 -10.25 -0.18 1.59
CA GLY A 91 -10.56 -1.48 0.97
C GLY A 91 -11.10 -2.49 1.98
N THR A 92 -10.53 -2.50 3.20
CA THR A 92 -11.00 -3.35 4.29
C THR A 92 -12.36 -2.89 4.83
N LEU A 93 -12.51 -1.60 5.13
CA LEU A 93 -13.74 -1.04 5.66
C LEU A 93 -14.91 -1.18 4.68
N GLY A 94 -14.67 -0.94 3.39
CA GLY A 94 -15.63 -1.12 2.31
C GLY A 94 -16.05 -2.58 2.14
N GLY A 95 -15.08 -3.51 2.20
CA GLY A 95 -15.37 -4.94 2.14
C GLY A 95 -16.25 -5.42 3.28
N LEU A 96 -15.94 -5.00 4.51
CA LEU A 96 -16.73 -5.34 5.69
C LEU A 96 -18.15 -4.73 5.64
N ALA A 97 -18.29 -3.53 5.07
CA ALA A 97 -19.58 -2.86 4.93
C ALA A 97 -20.49 -3.49 3.85
N GLN A 98 -19.92 -4.17 2.86
CA GLN A 98 -20.65 -4.82 1.75
C GLN A 98 -21.12 -6.24 2.06
N VAL A 99 -20.74 -6.80 3.22
CA VAL A 99 -21.18 -8.16 3.60
C VAL A 99 -22.70 -8.19 3.74
N ASP A 100 -23.34 -9.14 3.03
CA ASP A 100 -24.79 -9.31 3.08
C ASP A 100 -25.25 -9.67 4.50
N ARG A 101 -26.11 -8.81 5.05
CA ARG A 101 -26.70 -9.00 6.37
C ARG A 101 -27.50 -10.31 6.46
N LYS A 102 -28.08 -10.79 5.35
CA LYS A 102 -28.80 -12.06 5.30
C LYS A 102 -27.87 -13.25 5.54
N LEU A 103 -26.65 -13.24 4.98
CA LEU A 103 -25.68 -14.31 5.23
C LEU A 103 -25.28 -14.36 6.72
N VAL A 104 -25.11 -13.20 7.34
CA VAL A 104 -24.86 -13.08 8.77
C VAL A 104 -26.05 -13.60 9.60
N GLU A 105 -27.28 -13.26 9.20
CA GLU A 105 -28.50 -13.72 9.87
C GLU A 105 -28.69 -15.24 9.79
N VAL A 106 -28.50 -15.83 8.60
CA VAL A 106 -28.50 -17.30 8.41
C VAL A 106 -27.46 -17.95 9.31
N GLY A 107 -26.24 -17.39 9.38
CA GLY A 107 -25.20 -17.89 10.27
C GLY A 107 -25.61 -17.89 11.75
N ARG A 108 -26.31 -16.85 12.20
CA ARG A 108 -26.84 -16.77 13.58
C ARG A 108 -27.95 -17.79 13.82
N VAL A 109 -28.88 -17.97 12.87
CA VAL A 109 -29.96 -18.97 12.95
C VAL A 109 -29.38 -20.39 13.01
N CYS A 110 -28.28 -20.65 12.30
CA CYS A 110 -27.55 -21.92 12.37
C CYS A 110 -26.70 -22.09 13.65
N GLY A 111 -26.77 -21.16 14.61
CA GLY A 111 -26.08 -21.28 15.90
C GLY A 111 -24.58 -20.97 15.86
N LEU A 112 -24.07 -20.27 14.84
CA LEU A 112 -22.66 -19.87 14.80
C LEU A 112 -22.35 -18.85 15.91
N ALA A 113 -21.30 -19.13 16.68
CA ALA A 113 -20.72 -18.17 17.61
C ALA A 113 -20.13 -16.95 16.86
N GLN A 114 -19.98 -15.81 17.54
CA GLN A 114 -19.48 -14.56 16.93
C GLN A 114 -18.12 -14.75 16.23
N SER A 115 -17.20 -15.51 16.83
CA SER A 115 -15.89 -15.81 16.22
C SER A 115 -16.01 -16.67 14.94
N ALA A 116 -16.93 -17.64 14.94
CA ALA A 116 -17.21 -18.48 13.77
C ALA A 116 -17.89 -17.68 12.66
N LEU A 117 -18.75 -16.73 13.01
CA LEU A 117 -19.42 -15.85 12.07
C LEU A 117 -18.43 -14.88 11.40
N VAL A 118 -17.49 -14.32 12.17
CA VAL A 118 -16.42 -13.47 11.62
C VAL A 118 -15.52 -14.26 10.69
N SER A 119 -15.03 -15.44 11.11
CA SER A 119 -14.06 -16.23 10.33
C SER A 119 -14.65 -16.94 9.13
N ARG A 120 -15.91 -17.38 9.17
CA ARG A 120 -16.52 -18.19 8.11
C ARG A 120 -17.42 -17.42 7.14
N ILE A 121 -17.92 -16.25 7.54
CA ILE A 121 -18.87 -15.47 6.73
C ILE A 121 -18.29 -14.09 6.44
N ILE A 122 -18.02 -13.28 7.47
CA ILE A 122 -17.67 -11.87 7.30
C ILE A 122 -16.31 -11.72 6.60
N LEU A 123 -15.26 -12.37 7.12
CA LEU A 123 -13.92 -12.27 6.54
C LEU A 123 -13.88 -12.77 5.09
N PRO A 124 -14.35 -14.00 4.77
CA PRO A 124 -14.35 -14.48 3.39
C PRO A 124 -15.13 -13.58 2.42
N ALA A 125 -16.28 -13.03 2.86
CA ALA A 125 -17.07 -12.11 2.04
C ALA A 125 -16.37 -10.77 1.81
N ALA A 126 -15.58 -10.28 2.77
CA ALA A 126 -14.83 -9.03 2.66
C ALA A 126 -13.47 -9.18 1.96
N MET A 127 -12.93 -10.41 1.86
CA MET A 127 -11.63 -10.70 1.24
C MET A 127 -11.43 -10.04 -0.14
N PRO A 128 -12.39 -10.07 -1.09
CA PRO A 128 -12.21 -9.42 -2.39
C PRO A 128 -11.82 -7.96 -2.30
N SER A 129 -12.49 -7.19 -1.44
CA SER A 129 -12.23 -5.76 -1.29
C SER A 129 -10.96 -5.49 -0.49
N ILE A 130 -10.67 -6.29 0.55
CA ILE A 130 -9.40 -6.22 1.31
C ILE A 130 -8.22 -6.40 0.34
N VAL A 131 -8.32 -7.41 -0.51
CA VAL A 131 -7.31 -7.77 -1.51
C VAL A 131 -7.10 -6.68 -2.54
N THR A 132 -8.18 -6.09 -3.05
CA THR A 132 -8.10 -4.92 -3.94
C THR A 132 -7.39 -3.76 -3.26
N GLY A 133 -7.71 -3.47 -1.99
CA GLY A 133 -7.02 -2.45 -1.20
C GLY A 133 -5.52 -2.72 -1.04
N LEU A 134 -5.15 -3.95 -0.67
CA LEU A 134 -3.75 -4.39 -0.55
C LEU A 134 -2.99 -4.23 -1.88
N ARG A 135 -3.60 -4.62 -2.99
CA ARG A 135 -2.99 -4.50 -4.32
C ARG A 135 -2.76 -3.04 -4.72
N ILE A 136 -3.76 -2.18 -4.54
CA ILE A 136 -3.65 -0.75 -4.84
C ILE A 136 -2.52 -0.14 -4.00
N SER A 137 -2.47 -0.46 -2.70
CA SER A 137 -1.42 0.03 -1.80
C SER A 137 -0.02 -0.46 -2.18
N LEU A 138 0.15 -1.70 -2.62
CA LEU A 138 1.45 -2.17 -3.13
C LEU A 138 1.92 -1.37 -4.35
N GLY A 139 1.02 -1.02 -5.26
CA GLY A 139 1.37 -0.17 -6.40
C GLY A 139 1.74 1.25 -5.97
N PHE A 140 1.09 1.79 -4.93
CA PHE A 140 1.40 3.10 -4.39
C PHE A 140 2.69 3.11 -3.56
N SER A 141 3.04 2.01 -2.87
CA SER A 141 4.27 1.92 -2.07
C SER A 141 5.51 2.17 -2.92
N TRP A 142 5.57 1.57 -4.11
CA TRP A 142 6.65 1.77 -5.07
C TRP A 142 6.79 3.25 -5.48
N ARG A 143 5.69 3.87 -5.91
CA ARG A 143 5.70 5.26 -6.39
C ARG A 143 6.04 6.25 -5.28
N ALA A 144 5.47 6.06 -4.10
CA ALA A 144 5.73 6.90 -2.95
C ALA A 144 7.15 6.76 -2.44
N LEU A 145 7.71 5.54 -2.43
CA LEU A 145 9.11 5.34 -2.05
C LEU A 145 10.04 6.07 -3.00
N VAL A 146 9.85 5.94 -4.32
CA VAL A 146 10.67 6.66 -5.31
C VAL A 146 10.61 8.16 -5.03
N GLY A 147 9.40 8.71 -4.80
CA GLY A 147 9.23 10.12 -4.44
C GLY A 147 9.95 10.50 -3.13
N ALA A 148 9.91 9.64 -2.11
CA ALA A 148 10.62 9.84 -0.86
C ALA A 148 12.15 9.78 -1.05
N GLU A 149 12.65 8.90 -1.91
CA GLU A 149 14.08 8.78 -2.23
C GLU A 149 14.63 9.98 -3.01
N LEU A 150 13.79 10.73 -3.72
CA LEU A 150 14.20 11.99 -4.34
C LEU A 150 14.53 13.08 -3.31
N ILE A 151 14.03 12.95 -2.07
CA ILE A 151 14.19 13.97 -1.03
C ILE A 151 15.08 13.42 0.08
N ALA A 152 16.35 13.86 0.09
CA ALA A 152 17.31 13.58 1.15
C ALA A 152 17.60 12.09 1.41
N ALA A 153 17.64 11.25 0.36
CA ALA A 153 18.17 9.89 0.46
C ALA A 153 19.66 9.83 0.10
N SER A 154 20.39 8.91 0.73
CA SER A 154 21.78 8.59 0.43
C SER A 154 21.94 7.32 -0.43
N GLU A 155 20.85 6.58 -0.64
CA GLU A 155 20.82 5.35 -1.43
C GLU A 155 19.41 5.15 -1.99
N GLY A 156 19.32 4.55 -3.17
CA GLY A 156 18.06 4.17 -3.81
C GLY A 156 18.01 4.61 -5.27
N LEU A 157 16.97 4.21 -5.98
CA LEU A 157 16.79 4.61 -7.37
C LEU A 157 16.44 6.11 -7.49
N GLY A 158 15.68 6.65 -6.52
CA GLY A 158 15.41 8.09 -6.47
C GLY A 158 16.69 8.90 -6.22
N TYR A 159 17.55 8.45 -5.31
CA TYR A 159 18.85 9.07 -5.06
C TYR A 159 19.73 9.11 -6.32
N LEU A 160 19.81 8.00 -7.06
CA LEU A 160 20.61 7.90 -8.27
C LEU A 160 20.19 8.92 -9.36
N ILE A 161 18.89 9.22 -9.44
CA ILE A 161 18.38 10.26 -10.35
C ILE A 161 18.83 11.65 -9.91
N VAL A 162 18.71 11.97 -8.62
CA VAL A 162 19.10 13.28 -8.08
C VAL A 162 20.60 13.49 -8.17
N ASP A 163 21.39 12.46 -7.90
CA ASP A 163 22.85 12.50 -8.05
C ASP A 163 23.25 12.77 -9.50
N ALA A 164 22.67 12.02 -10.45
CA ALA A 164 22.90 12.24 -11.88
C ALA A 164 22.44 13.62 -12.35
N GLN A 165 21.32 14.12 -11.83
CA GLN A 165 20.82 15.47 -12.10
C GLN A 165 21.83 16.54 -11.65
N ASN A 166 22.39 16.41 -10.44
CA ASN A 166 23.37 17.34 -9.91
C ASN A 166 24.68 17.35 -10.73
N MET A 167 25.03 16.22 -11.35
CA MET A 167 26.16 16.10 -12.28
C MET A 167 25.83 16.50 -13.72
N ALA A 168 24.61 17.00 -14.00
CA ALA A 168 24.10 17.30 -15.34
C ALA A 168 24.20 16.12 -16.33
N ARG A 169 24.12 14.88 -15.83
CA ARG A 169 24.21 13.64 -16.61
C ARG A 169 22.82 13.16 -17.04
N THR A 170 22.30 13.76 -18.09
CA THR A 170 20.95 13.47 -18.61
C THR A 170 20.81 12.02 -19.09
N ASP A 171 21.89 11.42 -19.58
CA ASP A 171 21.97 10.01 -19.96
C ASP A 171 21.60 9.09 -18.79
N VAL A 172 22.16 9.34 -17.60
CA VAL A 172 21.92 8.54 -16.41
C VAL A 172 20.53 8.80 -15.82
N VAL A 173 20.08 10.06 -15.84
CA VAL A 173 18.71 10.43 -15.42
C VAL A 173 17.67 9.66 -16.24
N LEU A 174 17.82 9.63 -17.57
CA LEU A 174 16.88 8.94 -18.46
C LEU A 174 16.87 7.43 -18.19
N VAL A 175 18.05 6.82 -18.03
CA VAL A 175 18.17 5.40 -17.65
C VAL A 175 17.48 5.13 -16.31
N GLY A 176 17.69 5.97 -15.30
CA GLY A 176 17.06 5.85 -13.99
C GLY A 176 15.53 5.88 -14.06
N VAL A 177 14.96 6.83 -14.81
CA VAL A 177 13.50 6.95 -15.02
C VAL A 177 12.94 5.70 -15.71
N VAL A 178 13.60 5.23 -16.77
CA VAL A 178 13.18 4.00 -17.48
C VAL A 178 13.24 2.79 -16.57
N VAL A 179 14.31 2.63 -15.78
CA VAL A 179 14.47 1.53 -14.83
C VAL A 179 13.37 1.55 -13.77
N ILE A 180 13.06 2.71 -13.19
CA ILE A 180 11.96 2.86 -12.21
C ILE A 180 10.61 2.46 -12.83
N GLY A 181 10.34 2.89 -14.06
CA GLY A 181 9.12 2.55 -14.77
C GLY A 181 9.00 1.05 -15.05
N LEU A 182 10.07 0.43 -15.54
CA LEU A 182 10.11 -1.02 -15.82
C LEU A 182 9.99 -1.85 -14.55
N LEU A 183 10.69 -1.48 -13.48
CA LEU A 183 10.59 -2.16 -12.18
C LEU A 183 9.21 -1.98 -11.56
N GLY A 184 8.63 -0.78 -11.63
CA GLY A 184 7.27 -0.55 -11.18
C GLY A 184 6.27 -1.43 -11.93
N MET A 185 6.39 -1.53 -13.26
CA MET A 185 5.56 -2.42 -14.06
C MET A 185 5.77 -3.90 -13.70
N LEU A 186 7.01 -4.30 -13.44
CA LEU A 186 7.35 -5.66 -13.02
C LEU A 186 6.75 -6.01 -11.66
N VAL A 187 6.94 -5.15 -10.64
CA VAL A 187 6.37 -5.31 -9.30
C VAL A 187 4.86 -5.41 -9.37
N ASP A 188 4.22 -4.54 -10.14
CA ASP A 188 2.77 -4.52 -10.33
C ASP A 188 2.24 -5.80 -11.02
N ARG A 189 2.94 -6.29 -12.06
CA ARG A 189 2.62 -7.57 -12.71
C ARG A 189 2.84 -8.78 -11.79
N LEU A 190 3.95 -8.83 -11.07
CA LEU A 190 4.25 -9.92 -10.13
C LEU A 190 3.22 -9.96 -9.01
N THR A 191 2.83 -8.80 -8.49
CA THR A 191 1.80 -8.69 -7.45
C THR A 191 0.45 -9.19 -7.97
N ARG A 192 0.03 -8.77 -9.16
CA ARG A 192 -1.18 -9.30 -9.81
C ARG A 192 -1.13 -10.82 -9.95
N MET A 193 -0.02 -11.36 -10.44
CA MET A 193 0.13 -12.80 -10.65
C MET A 193 0.14 -13.60 -9.35
N ALA A 194 0.86 -13.12 -8.33
CA ALA A 194 0.89 -13.73 -7.00
C ALA A 194 -0.50 -13.75 -6.37
N LEU A 195 -1.24 -12.66 -6.51
CA LEU A 195 -2.57 -12.52 -5.95
C LEU A 195 -3.60 -13.41 -6.65
N HIS A 196 -3.56 -13.48 -7.99
CA HIS A 196 -4.42 -14.40 -8.75
C HIS A 196 -4.14 -15.86 -8.42
N ARG A 197 -2.89 -16.24 -8.16
CA ARG A 197 -2.55 -17.59 -7.69
C ARG A 197 -3.08 -17.86 -6.28
N ALA A 198 -2.97 -16.90 -5.37
CA ALA A 198 -3.42 -17.06 -3.99
C ALA A 198 -4.95 -17.08 -3.86
N MET A 199 -5.67 -16.36 -4.75
CA MET A 199 -7.12 -16.17 -4.67
C MET A 199 -7.78 -16.29 -6.05
N PRO A 200 -7.80 -17.50 -6.63
CA PRO A 200 -8.35 -17.74 -7.97
C PRO A 200 -9.85 -17.48 -8.09
N TRP A 201 -10.57 -17.38 -6.96
CA TRP A 201 -12.00 -17.11 -6.90
C TRP A 201 -12.36 -15.62 -7.00
N LEU A 202 -11.38 -14.71 -7.04
CA LEU A 202 -11.65 -13.29 -7.24
C LEU A 202 -12.05 -13.01 -8.69
N PRO A 203 -13.12 -12.23 -8.96
CA PRO A 203 -13.41 -11.75 -10.30
C PRO A 203 -12.18 -11.06 -10.88
N ARG A 204 -11.81 -11.41 -12.11
CA ARG A 204 -10.79 -10.67 -12.85
C ARG A 204 -11.29 -9.23 -12.97
N ASP A 205 -10.52 -8.26 -12.51
CA ASP A 205 -10.80 -6.84 -12.76
C ASP A 205 -11.23 -6.68 -14.22
N GLY A 206 -12.35 -5.99 -14.44
CA GLY A 206 -13.06 -5.89 -15.71
C GLY A 206 -12.15 -6.00 -16.94
N GLY A 207 -12.30 -7.12 -17.64
CA GLY A 207 -12.00 -7.16 -19.06
C GLY A 207 -12.83 -6.06 -19.72
N ALA A 208 -12.15 -5.22 -20.48
CA ALA A 208 -12.73 -4.22 -21.34
C ALA A 208 -13.47 -4.90 -22.51
N ASP A 209 -14.59 -5.57 -22.20
CA ASP A 209 -15.57 -6.06 -23.16
C ASP A 209 -16.95 -5.48 -22.78
N ALA A 210 -17.09 -4.17 -23.01
CA ALA A 210 -18.37 -3.46 -23.12
C ALA A 210 -18.27 -2.49 -24.30
#